data_AF-A0A531LN23-F1
#
_entry.id   AF-A0A531LN23-F1
#
_cell.length_a   1.000
_cell.length_b   1.000
_cell.length_c   1.000
_cell.angle_alpha   90.00
_cell.angle_beta   90.00
_cell.angle_gamma   90.00
#
_symmetry.space_group_name_H-M   'P 1'
#
loop_
_entity.id
_entity.type
_entity.pdbx_description
1 polymer ?
#
loop_
_entity_poly.entity_id
_entity_poly.type
_entity_poly.pdbx_seq_one_letter_code
_entity_poly.pdbx_strand_id
1 'polypeptide(L)'
;RDSPRTVFEIVDKHNLQCELKRAGTIHCGADKKGVAEIAERARQWQALGAPVHILDAGETRAKTGTSAFPGGLLDLRAGTIQPLAYVRGLAGAAIAAGATVFTASPVEHIGR
;
A
#
# COMPACT_ATOMS: atom_id res chain seq x y z
N ARG A 1 5.59 5.77 11.88
CA ARG A 1 5.77 4.34 11.54
C ARG A 1 5.44 4.19 10.07
N ASP A 2 6.35 3.62 9.28
CA ASP A 2 6.16 3.44 7.83
C ASP A 2 5.49 2.07 7.58
N SER A 3 4.14 2.04 7.59
CA SER A 3 3.36 0.79 7.59
C SER A 3 3.60 -0.10 6.35
N PRO A 4 3.69 0.42 5.10
CA PRO A 4 4.02 -0.40 3.93
C PRO A 4 5.39 -1.09 4.05
N ARG A 5 6.38 -0.40 4.62
CA ARG A 5 7.74 -0.94 4.78
C ARG A 5 7.75 -2.21 5.62
N THR A 6 7.01 -2.23 6.73
CA THR A 6 6.91 -3.43 7.59
C THR A 6 6.33 -4.61 6.82
N VAL A 7 5.34 -4.39 5.96
CA VAL A 7 4.81 -5.47 5.09
C VAL A 7 5.88 -5.98 4.15
N PHE A 8 6.65 -5.09 3.50
CA PHE A 8 7.71 -5.47 2.58
C PHE A 8 8.83 -6.25 3.29
N GLU A 9 9.23 -5.81 4.48
CA GLU A 9 10.21 -6.50 5.32
C GLU A 9 9.74 -7.91 5.72
N ILE A 10 8.46 -8.07 6.06
CA ILE A 10 7.87 -9.40 6.36
C ILE A 10 7.92 -10.29 5.12
N VAL A 11 7.56 -9.75 3.96
CA VAL A 11 7.62 -10.48 2.68
C VAL A 11 9.04 -10.95 2.39
N ASP A 12 10.02 -10.05 2.50
CA ASP A 12 11.42 -10.36 2.23
C ASP A 12 11.98 -11.37 3.24
N LYS A 13 11.71 -11.16 4.54
CA LYS A 13 12.18 -12.04 5.63
C LYS A 13 11.68 -13.48 5.50
N HIS A 14 10.43 -13.65 5.09
CA HIS A 14 9.79 -14.97 4.99
C HIS A 14 9.67 -15.47 3.55
N ASN A 15 10.26 -14.77 2.58
CA ASN A 15 10.21 -15.08 1.16
C ASN A 15 8.77 -15.36 0.66
N LEU A 16 7.82 -14.50 1.05
CA LEU A 16 6.40 -14.70 0.76
C LEU A 16 6.12 -14.46 -0.73
N GLN A 17 5.54 -15.46 -1.39
CA GLN A 17 5.16 -15.38 -2.81
C GLN A 17 3.83 -14.64 -2.97
N CYS A 18 3.83 -13.31 -2.77
CA CYS A 18 2.62 -12.48 -2.81
C CYS A 18 2.65 -11.37 -3.88
N GLU A 19 3.39 -11.58 -4.97
CA GLU A 19 3.47 -10.65 -6.11
C GLU A 19 3.82 -9.21 -5.72
N LEU A 20 4.71 -9.04 -4.74
CA LEU A 20 5.06 -7.74 -4.22
C LEU A 20 5.64 -6.80 -5.29
N LYS A 21 5.00 -5.65 -5.51
CA LYS A 21 5.47 -4.55 -6.37
C LYS A 21 5.72 -3.29 -5.55
N ARG A 22 6.96 -2.80 -5.57
CA ARG A 22 7.40 -1.55 -4.92
C ARG A 22 7.42 -0.38 -5.91
N ALA A 23 6.37 -0.26 -6.72
CA ALA A 23 6.27 0.75 -7.78
C ALA A 23 5.54 2.02 -7.32
N GLY A 24 5.23 2.15 -6.03
CA GLY A 24 4.39 3.22 -5.50
C GLY A 24 2.91 3.03 -5.81
N THR A 25 2.12 4.04 -5.43
CA THR A 25 0.71 4.19 -5.81
C THR A 25 0.47 5.60 -6.34
N ILE A 26 -0.54 5.75 -7.21
CA ILE A 26 -0.97 7.06 -7.70
C ILE A 26 -2.34 7.37 -7.12
N HIS A 27 -2.46 8.48 -6.40
CA HIS A 27 -3.73 9.05 -6.03
C HIS A 27 -4.14 10.08 -7.08
N CYS A 28 -5.09 9.72 -7.93
CA CYS A 28 -5.57 10.58 -8.99
C CYS A 28 -6.56 11.63 -8.47
N GLY A 29 -6.39 12.88 -8.88
CA GLY A 29 -7.42 13.91 -8.71
C GLY A 29 -8.44 13.80 -9.84
N ALA A 30 -9.71 13.55 -9.51
CA ALA A 30 -10.78 13.41 -10.52
C ALA A 30 -11.21 14.75 -11.14
N ASP A 31 -10.96 15.86 -10.44
CA ASP A 31 -11.32 17.21 -10.87
C ASP A 31 -10.33 18.24 -10.28
N LYS A 32 -10.60 19.54 -10.50
CA LYS A 32 -9.77 20.64 -9.98
C LYS A 32 -9.66 20.63 -8.46
N LYS A 33 -10.73 20.27 -7.75
CA LYS A 33 -10.73 20.19 -6.28
C LYS A 33 -9.86 19.02 -5.83
N GLY A 34 -10.01 17.85 -6.44
CA GLY A 34 -9.17 16.68 -6.21
C GLY A 34 -7.69 16.96 -6.47
N VAL A 35 -7.37 17.74 -7.52
CA VAL A 35 -5.98 18.19 -7.80
C VAL A 35 -5.44 19.11 -6.70
N ALA A 36 -6.25 20.04 -6.19
CA ALA A 36 -5.84 20.87 -5.07
C ALA A 36 -5.62 20.05 -3.78
N GLU A 37 -6.47 19.06 -3.51
CA GLU A 37 -6.35 18.17 -2.35
C GLU A 37 -5.09 17.29 -2.41
N ILE A 38 -4.76 16.72 -3.58
CA ILE A 38 -3.52 15.93 -3.73
C ILE A 38 -2.28 16.83 -3.64
N ALA A 39 -2.33 18.08 -4.12
CA ALA A 39 -1.23 19.05 -3.99
C ALA A 39 -0.96 19.43 -2.53
N GLU A 40 -2.02 19.70 -1.76
CA GLU A 40 -1.88 20.00 -0.33
C GLU A 40 -1.34 18.79 0.45
N ARG A 41 -1.83 17.59 0.12
CA ARG A 41 -1.30 16.34 0.69
C ARG A 41 0.17 16.12 0.32
N ALA A 42 0.58 16.46 -0.90
CA ALA A 42 1.98 16.39 -1.31
C ALA A 42 2.85 17.33 -0.47
N ARG A 43 2.43 18.59 -0.30
CA ARG A 43 3.12 19.58 0.53
C ARG A 43 3.34 19.08 1.96
N GLN A 44 2.29 18.54 2.59
CA GLN A 44 2.36 17.99 3.95
C GLN A 44 3.33 16.81 4.05
N TRP A 45 3.27 15.88 3.10
CA TRP A 45 4.14 14.70 3.10
C TRP A 45 5.60 15.03 2.77
N GLN A 46 5.84 15.96 1.85
CA GLN A 46 7.19 16.45 1.54
C GLN A 46 7.82 17.17 2.73
N ALA A 47 7.03 17.93 3.50
CA ALA A 47 7.50 18.53 4.75
C ALA A 47 7.94 17.49 5.81
N LEU A 48 7.42 16.26 5.71
CA LEU A 48 7.83 15.11 6.52
C LEU A 48 8.95 14.26 5.87
N GLY A 49 9.52 14.73 4.75
CA GLY A 49 10.57 14.03 4.02
C GLY A 49 10.10 12.80 3.22
N ALA A 50 8.79 12.66 2.98
CA ALA A 50 8.27 11.55 2.20
C ALA A 50 8.55 11.73 0.70
N PRO A 51 8.97 10.67 -0.02
CA PRO A 51 9.23 10.71 -1.46
C PRO A 51 7.92 10.69 -2.26
N VAL A 52 7.20 11.80 -2.25
CA VAL A 52 5.96 11.99 -3.01
C VAL A 52 6.13 13.03 -4.11
N HIS A 53 5.54 12.77 -5.28
CA HIS A 53 5.67 13.60 -6.48
C HIS A 53 4.30 13.94 -7.05
N ILE A 54 4.06 15.22 -7.30
CA ILE A 54 2.91 15.65 -8.10
C ILE A 54 3.20 15.33 -9.56
N LEU A 55 2.20 14.76 -10.22
CA LEU A 55 2.19 14.42 -11.63
C LEU A 55 1.22 15.36 -12.34
N ASP A 56 1.65 15.91 -13.48
CA ASP A 56 0.75 16.62 -14.37
C ASP A 56 -0.21 15.67 -15.11
N ALA A 57 -1.10 16.22 -15.93
CA ALA A 57 -2.07 15.43 -16.70
C ALA A 57 -1.39 14.46 -17.69
N GLY A 58 -0.27 14.85 -18.30
CA GLY A 58 0.48 14.03 -19.26
C GLY A 58 1.17 12.86 -18.58
N GLU A 59 1.87 13.12 -17.47
CA GLU A 59 2.53 12.11 -16.66
C GLU A 59 1.52 11.13 -16.04
N THR A 60 0.38 11.65 -15.56
CA THR A 60 -0.71 10.83 -15.02
C THR A 60 -1.28 9.92 -16.09
N ARG A 61 -1.52 10.44 -17.30
CA ARG A 61 -2.00 9.64 -18.43
C ARG A 61 -1.00 8.57 -18.83
N ALA A 62 0.29 8.89 -18.89
CA ALA A 62 1.33 7.93 -19.25
C ALA A 62 1.39 6.74 -18.28
N LYS A 63 1.10 6.96 -16.99
CA LYS A 63 1.12 5.90 -15.97
C LYS A 63 -0.21 5.14 -15.80
N THR A 64 -1.34 5.81 -16.03
CA THR A 64 -2.68 5.23 -15.79
C THR A 64 -3.36 4.71 -17.05
N GLY A 65 -2.90 5.13 -18.24
CA GLY A 65 -3.52 4.78 -19.53
C GLY A 65 -4.80 5.55 -19.85
N THR A 66 -5.22 6.52 -19.02
CA THR A 66 -6.46 7.28 -19.21
C THR A 66 -6.25 8.79 -19.11
N SER A 67 -7.08 9.56 -19.83
CA SER A 67 -7.13 11.02 -19.76
C SER A 67 -8.19 11.54 -18.78
N ALA A 68 -8.80 10.66 -17.98
CA ALA A 68 -9.85 11.03 -17.03
C ALA A 68 -9.36 11.90 -15.86
N PHE A 69 -8.04 11.97 -15.62
CA PHE A 69 -7.46 12.62 -14.47
C PHE A 69 -6.60 13.82 -14.87
N PRO A 70 -6.95 15.05 -14.44
CA PRO A 70 -6.12 16.24 -14.67
C PRO A 70 -4.77 16.23 -13.92
N GLY A 71 -4.54 15.32 -12.97
CA GLY A 71 -3.27 15.18 -12.27
C GLY A 71 -3.29 14.04 -11.24
N GLY A 72 -2.13 13.75 -10.67
CA GLY A 72 -1.94 12.66 -9.72
C GLY A 72 -0.86 12.94 -8.68
N LEU A 73 -0.90 12.21 -7.57
CA LEU A 73 0.16 12.18 -6.57
C LEU A 73 0.76 10.78 -6.54
N LEU A 74 2.02 10.66 -6.94
CA LEU A 74 2.80 9.43 -6.83
C LEU A 74 3.43 9.34 -5.43
N ASP A 75 3.10 8.29 -4.69
CA ASP A 75 3.71 7.98 -3.40
C ASP A 75 4.61 6.74 -3.53
N LEU A 76 5.93 6.94 -3.49
CA LEU A 76 6.92 5.88 -3.66
C LEU A 76 7.15 5.02 -2.40
N ARG A 77 6.48 5.35 -1.29
CA ARG A 77 6.51 4.50 -0.08
C ARG A 77 5.55 3.32 -0.19
N ALA A 78 4.54 3.45 -1.03
CA ALA A 78 3.48 2.45 -1.19
C ALA A 78 3.85 1.39 -2.24
N GLY A 79 2.98 0.41 -2.39
CA GLY A 79 3.12 -0.67 -3.35
C GLY A 79 1.90 -1.58 -3.35
N THR A 80 1.97 -2.66 -4.11
CA THR A 80 0.89 -3.66 -4.19
C THR A 80 1.39 -5.04 -3.86
N ILE A 81 0.48 -5.86 -3.34
CA ILE A 81 0.66 -7.28 -3.08
C ILE A 81 -0.64 -7.99 -3.48
N GLN A 82 -0.57 -9.30 -3.72
CA GLN A 82 -1.73 -10.17 -3.79
C GLN A 82 -2.16 -10.47 -2.33
N PRO A 83 -3.32 -9.95 -1.85
CA PRO A 83 -3.65 -9.99 -0.42
C PRO A 83 -3.85 -11.41 0.13
N LEU A 84 -4.47 -12.30 -0.65
CA LEU A 84 -4.74 -13.68 -0.26
C LEU A 84 -3.44 -14.50 -0.10
N ALA A 85 -2.48 -14.31 -1.00
CA ALA A 85 -1.18 -14.95 -0.98
C ALA A 85 -0.33 -14.41 0.18
N TYR A 86 -0.40 -13.11 0.45
CA TYR A 86 0.25 -12.52 1.62
C TYR A 86 -0.27 -13.13 2.93
N VAL A 87 -1.59 -13.18 3.15
CA VAL A 87 -2.14 -13.74 4.41
C VAL A 87 -1.86 -15.24 4.54
N ARG A 88 -1.88 -16.00 3.43
CA ARG A 88 -1.52 -17.43 3.44
C ARG A 88 -0.04 -17.64 3.77
N GLY A 89 0.84 -16.85 3.15
CA GLY A 89 2.26 -16.87 3.43
C GLY A 89 2.58 -16.50 4.87
N LEU A 90 1.91 -15.48 5.40
CA LEU A 90 2.05 -15.05 6.79
C LEU A 90 1.56 -16.14 7.77
N ALA A 91 0.44 -16.80 7.49
CA ALA A 91 -0.04 -17.92 8.29
C ALA A 91 0.98 -19.08 8.29
N GLY A 92 1.55 -19.41 7.13
CA GLY A 92 2.62 -20.42 7.02
C GLY A 92 3.87 -20.05 7.84
N ALA A 93 4.31 -18.79 7.78
CA ALA A 93 5.42 -18.29 8.59
C ALA A 93 5.14 -18.35 10.10
N ALA A 94 3.92 -18.03 10.53
CA ALA A 94 3.52 -18.11 11.92
C ALA A 94 3.48 -19.56 12.43
N ILE A 95 2.94 -20.48 11.63
CA ILE A 95 2.90 -21.92 11.95
C ILE A 95 4.31 -22.49 12.07
N ALA A 96 5.22 -22.12 11.14
CA ALA A 96 6.62 -22.52 11.22
C ALA A 96 7.33 -21.97 12.46
N ALA A 97 6.88 -20.84 13.01
CA ALA A 97 7.36 -20.27 14.26
C ALA A 97 6.69 -20.86 15.52
N GLY A 98 5.81 -21.86 15.37
CA GLY A 98 5.15 -22.56 16.48
C GLY A 98 3.75 -22.04 16.86
N ALA A 99 3.18 -21.11 16.08
CA ALA A 99 1.79 -20.69 16.31
C ALA A 99 0.80 -21.74 15.80
N THR A 100 -0.33 -21.89 16.48
CA THR A 100 -1.48 -22.68 16.01
C THR A 100 -2.54 -21.73 15.45
N VAL A 101 -2.93 -21.94 14.19
CA VAL A 101 -3.99 -21.16 13.54
C VAL A 101 -5.30 -21.93 13.61
N PHE A 102 -6.30 -21.34 14.28
CA PHE A 102 -7.66 -21.89 14.33
C PHE A 102 -8.56 -21.16 13.32
N THR A 103 -9.34 -21.92 12.56
CA THR A 103 -10.32 -21.42 11.59
C THR A 103 -11.71 -21.93 11.94
N ALA A 104 -12.76 -21.18 11.59
CA ALA A 104 -14.14 -21.50 11.98
C ALA A 104 -14.33 -21.67 13.51
N SER A 105 -13.53 -20.94 14.29
CA SER A 105 -13.48 -20.99 15.75
C SER A 105 -13.75 -19.60 16.33
N PRO A 106 -15.01 -19.12 16.32
CA PRO A 106 -15.33 -17.81 16.89
C PRO A 106 -15.01 -17.79 18.39
N VAL A 107 -14.51 -16.66 18.89
CA VAL A 107 -14.33 -16.46 20.32
C VAL A 107 -15.70 -16.07 20.91
N GLU A 108 -16.27 -16.95 21.74
CA GLU A 108 -17.62 -16.75 22.30
C GLU A 108 -17.62 -16.00 23.64
N HIS A 109 -16.54 -16.14 24.42
CA HIS A 109 -16.41 -15.53 25.74
C HIS A 109 -14.95 -15.19 26.01
N ILE A 110 -14.71 -14.01 26.61
CA ILE A 110 -13.40 -13.61 27.13
C ILE A 110 -13.59 -13.36 28.63
N GLY A 111 -13.00 -14.21 29.46
CA GLY A 111 -12.98 -14.03 30.91
C GLY A 111 -11.95 -13.00 31.34
N ARG A 112 -12.13 -12.42 32.53
CA ARG A 112 -11.15 -11.55 33.18
C ARG A 112 -10.42 -12.29 34.29
#